data_AF-A0A2N6U612-F1
#
_entry.id   AF-A0A2N6U612-F1
#
_cell.length_a   1.000
_cell.length_b   1.000
_cell.length_c   1.000
_cell.angle_alpha   90.00
_cell.angle_beta   90.00
_cell.angle_gamma   90.00
#
_symmetry.space_group_name_H-M   'P 1'
#
loop_
_entity.id
_entity.type
_entity.pdbx_description
1 polymer ?
#
loop_
_entity_poly.entity_id
_entity_poly.type
_entity_poly.pdbx_seq_one_letter_code
_entity_poly.pdbx_strand_id
1 'polypeptide(L)'
;MHRVALPPPMLLGLVVLLLAQLIGLGIAALTGPPIPGVVLGLVLLMVLGLLRPTRAVVQAAEPAARPLLTHLQLLFVSPGVGV
;
A
#
# COMPACT_ATOMS: atom_id res chain seq x y z
N MET A 1 19.04 -23.84 12.05
CA MET A 1 19.16 -22.37 11.90
C MET A 1 18.52 -21.98 10.57
N HIS A 2 17.23 -21.67 10.56
CA HIS A 2 16.59 -21.13 9.35
C HIS A 2 17.19 -19.75 9.06
N ARG A 3 18.08 -19.65 8.06
CA ARG A 3 18.47 -18.34 7.55
C ARG A 3 17.20 -17.74 6.96
N VAL A 4 16.62 -16.76 7.63
CA VAL A 4 15.57 -15.92 7.05
C VAL A 4 16.24 -15.18 5.92
N ALA A 5 16.17 -15.76 4.72
CA ALA A 5 16.55 -15.06 3.51
C ALA A 5 15.65 -13.82 3.43
N LEU A 6 16.25 -12.66 3.22
CA LEU A 6 15.48 -11.43 3.00
C LEU A 6 14.49 -11.71 1.85
N PRO A 7 13.20 -11.38 2.02
CA PRO A 7 12.23 -11.62 0.98
C PRO A 7 12.66 -10.87 -0.29
N PRO A 8 12.39 -11.44 -1.48
CA PRO A 8 12.68 -10.75 -2.73
C PRO A 8 12.00 -9.36 -2.73
N PRO A 9 12.62 -8.36 -3.37
CA PRO A 9 12.18 -6.96 -3.30
C PRO A 9 10.72 -6.76 -3.74
N MET A 10 10.23 -7.61 -4.64
CA MET A 10 8.83 -7.62 -5.06
C MET A 10 7.86 -8.05 -3.94
N LEU A 11 8.20 -9.10 -3.16
CA LEU A 11 7.38 -9.53 -2.03
C LEU A 11 7.43 -8.52 -0.90
N LEU A 12 8.61 -7.93 -0.63
CA LEU A 12 8.74 -6.86 0.35
C LEU A 12 7.85 -5.67 -0.04
N GLY A 13 7.86 -5.28 -1.31
CA GLY A 13 7.02 -4.19 -1.79
C GLY A 13 5.53 -4.49 -1.69
N LEU A 14 5.10 -5.71 -2.02
CA LEU A 14 3.71 -6.13 -1.84
C LEU A 14 3.30 -6.08 -0.37
N VAL A 15 4.16 -6.54 0.55
CA VAL A 15 3.89 -6.48 1.99
C VAL A 15 3.73 -5.03 2.45
N VAL A 16 4.61 -4.13 2.03
CA VAL A 16 4.49 -2.70 2.39
C VAL A 16 3.18 -2.11 1.87
N LEU A 17 2.83 -2.38 0.61
CA LEU A 17 1.58 -1.93 0.01
C LEU A 17 0.36 -2.49 0.76
N LEU A 18 0.35 -3.79 1.07
CA LEU A 18 -0.73 -4.43 1.82
C LEU A 18 -0.86 -3.88 3.24
N LEU A 19 0.24 -3.66 3.95
CA LEU A 19 0.19 -3.12 5.31
C LEU A 19 -0.37 -1.70 5.32
N ALA A 20 0.08 -0.84 4.41
CA ALA A 20 -0.50 0.49 4.27
C ALA A 20 -1.99 0.42 3.94
N GLN A 21 -2.38 -0.53 3.08
CA GLN A 21 -3.75 -0.77 2.70
C GLN A 21 -4.63 -1.22 3.88
N LEU A 22 -4.14 -2.15 4.70
CA LEU A 22 -4.83 -2.63 5.89
C LEU A 22 -4.98 -1.52 6.93
N ILE A 23 -3.97 -0.67 7.10
CA ILE A 23 -4.04 0.48 8.01
C ILE A 23 -5.11 1.47 7.52
N GLY A 24 -5.12 1.81 6.22
CA GLY A 24 -6.13 2.69 5.64
C GLY A 24 -7.55 2.13 5.78
N LEU A 25 -7.72 0.82 5.61
CA LEU A 25 -8.99 0.13 5.83
C LEU A 25 -9.41 0.14 7.30
N GLY A 26 -8.49 -0.11 8.23
CA GLY A 26 -8.76 -0.01 9.66
C GLY A 26 -9.17 1.40 10.08
N ILE A 27 -8.50 2.43 9.56
CA ILE A 27 -8.86 3.83 9.82
C ILE A 27 -10.27 4.12 9.27
N ALA A 28 -10.58 3.75 8.03
CA ALA A 28 -11.92 3.94 7.45
C ALA A 28 -13.01 3.26 8.29
N ALA A 29 -12.78 2.02 8.71
CA ALA A 29 -13.72 1.26 9.54
C ALA A 29 -13.97 1.91 10.90
N LEU A 30 -12.95 2.55 11.49
CA LEU A 30 -13.04 3.20 12.80
C LEU A 30 -13.58 4.63 12.74
N THR A 31 -13.29 5.38 11.67
CA THR A 31 -13.64 6.81 11.57
C THR A 31 -14.95 7.04 10.81
N GLY A 32 -15.46 6.03 10.08
CA GLY A 32 -16.69 6.11 9.29
C GLY A 32 -16.72 7.13 8.12
N PRO A 33 -15.61 7.66 7.57
CA PRO A 33 -15.68 8.57 6.44
C PRO A 33 -16.19 7.85 5.19
N PRO A 34 -16.87 8.55 4.27
CA PRO A 34 -17.32 7.99 2.99
C PRO A 34 -16.17 7.73 1.99
N ILE A 35 -14.93 7.66 2.48
CA ILE A 35 -13.72 7.52 1.68
C ILE A 35 -13.28 6.05 1.72
N PRO A 36 -13.00 5.40 0.58
CA PRO A 36 -12.50 4.04 0.57
C PRO A 36 -11.20 3.93 1.37
N GLY A 37 -11.09 2.91 2.23
CA GLY A 37 -9.87 2.65 3.01
C GLY A 37 -8.62 2.45 2.13
N VAL A 38 -8.80 2.07 0.87
CA VAL A 38 -7.76 2.05 -0.19
C VAL A 38 -7.14 3.40 -0.44
N VAL A 39 -7.96 4.43 -0.56
CA VAL A 39 -7.47 5.80 -0.74
C VAL A 39 -6.70 6.25 0.50
N LEU A 40 -7.17 5.93 1.71
CA LEU A 40 -6.47 6.26 2.95
C LEU A 40 -5.10 5.56 3.05
N GLY A 41 -4.98 4.31 2.61
CA GLY A 41 -3.71 3.60 2.55
C GLY A 41 -2.71 4.24 1.59
N LEU A 42 -3.17 4.74 0.45
CA LEU A 42 -2.34 5.48 -0.50
C LEU A 42 -1.91 6.85 0.05
N VAL A 43 -2.81 7.57 0.73
CA VAL A 43 -2.48 8.83 1.42
C VAL A 43 -1.42 8.58 2.50
N LEU A 44 -1.54 7.50 3.27
CA LEU A 44 -0.53 7.11 4.25
C LEU A 44 0.84 6.89 3.60
N LEU A 45 0.91 6.14 2.50
CA LEU A 45 2.16 5.94 1.76
C LEU A 45 2.73 7.26 1.23
N MET A 46 1.88 8.18 0.77
CA MET A 46 2.30 9.50 0.34
C MET A 46 2.91 10.31 1.50
N VAL A 47 2.28 10.30 2.67
CA VAL A 47 2.81 10.95 3.88
C VAL A 47 4.14 10.33 4.30
N LEU A 48 4.24 9.00 4.30
CA LEU A 48 5.50 8.28 4.59
C LEU A 48 6.62 8.62 3.60
N GLY A 49 6.29 8.88 2.33
CA GLY A 49 7.26 9.29 1.31
C GLY A 49 7.73 10.73 1.46
N LEU A 50 6.88 11.60 2.00
CA LEU A 50 7.19 13.01 2.25
C LEU A 50 8.11 13.18 3.47
N LEU A 51 7.98 12.28 4.45
CA LEU A 51 8.82 12.24 5.63
C LEU A 51 10.19 11.59 5.30
N ARG A 52 11.27 12.37 5.42
CA ARG A 52 12.66 11.89 5.24
C ARG A 52 12.98 10.55 5.95
N PRO A 53 12.62 10.34 7.24
CA PRO A 53 12.99 9.09 7.92
C PRO A 53 12.29 7.85 7.37
N THR A 54 11.10 7.99 6.76
CA THR A 54 10.28 6.86 6.31
C THR A 54 10.33 6.64 4.80
N ARG A 55 11.14 7.43 4.07
CA ARG A 55 11.29 7.31 2.61
C ARG A 55 11.74 5.91 2.16
N ALA A 56 12.54 5.23 2.96
CA ALA A 56 12.97 3.85 2.69
C ALA A 56 11.80 2.86 2.59
N VAL A 57 10.71 3.10 3.34
CA VAL A 57 9.49 2.28 3.28
C VAL A 57 8.82 2.40 1.92
N VAL A 58 8.72 3.61 1.38
CA VAL A 58 8.13 3.84 0.05
C VAL A 58 9.03 3.29 -1.05
N GLN A 59 10.35 3.38 -0.91
CA GLN A 59 11.30 2.77 -1.85
C GLN A 59 11.17 1.25 -1.88
N ALA A 60 10.91 0.62 -0.73
CA ALA A 60 10.67 -0.82 -0.68
C ALA A 60 9.37 -1.23 -1.40
N ALA A 61 8.38 -0.33 -1.50
CA ALA A 61 7.12 -0.57 -2.22
C ALA A 61 7.24 -0.46 -3.75
N GLU A 62 8.21 0.28 -4.27
CA GLU A 62 8.35 0.59 -5.70
C GLU A 62 8.42 -0.64 -6.64
N PRO A 63 9.16 -1.72 -6.32
CA PRO A 63 9.24 -2.91 -7.16
C PRO A 63 7.89 -3.59 -7.39
N ALA A 64 6.99 -3.51 -6.40
CA ALA A 64 5.63 -4.04 -6.51
C ALA A 64 4.67 -2.99 -7.11
N ALA A 65 4.84 -1.72 -6.78
CA ALA A 65 3.96 -0.65 -7.25
C ALA A 65 4.04 -0.44 -8.76
N ARG A 66 5.24 -0.46 -9.36
CA ARG A 66 5.42 -0.25 -10.81
C ARG A 66 4.57 -1.18 -11.68
N PRO A 67 4.68 -2.53 -11.57
CA PRO A 67 3.87 -3.43 -12.38
C PRO A 67 2.38 -3.31 -12.08
N LEU A 68 1.99 -3.04 -10.83
CA LEU A 68 0.59 -2.80 -10.46
C LEU A 68 0.03 -1.55 -11.16
N LEU A 69 0.78 -0.45 -11.16
CA LEU A 69 0.42 0.79 -11.86
C LEU A 69 0.31 0.58 -13.37
N THR A 70 1.23 -0.18 -13.98
CA THR A 70 1.21 -0.49 -15.41
C THR A 70 -0.02 -1.32 -15.81
N HIS A 71 -0.51 -2.18 -14.93
CA HIS A 71 -1.66 -3.06 -15.19
C HIS A 71 -2.94 -2.64 -14.44
N LEU A 72 -3.00 -1.41 -13.91
CA LEU A 72 -4.17 -0.87 -13.20
C LEU A 72 -5.45 -0.91 -14.06
N GLN A 73 -5.30 -1.02 -15.39
CA GLN A 73 -6.37 -1.24 -16.34
C GLN A 73 -7.29 -2.43 -15.98
N LEU A 74 -6.76 -3.45 -15.30
CA LEU A 74 -7.51 -4.63 -14.85
C LEU A 74 -8.19 -4.45 -13.48
N LEU A 75 -7.79 -3.43 -12.72
CA LEU A 75 -8.30 -3.12 -11.37
C LEU A 75 -9.37 -2.01 -11.37
N PHE A 76 -9.78 -1.52 -12.55
CA PHE A 76 -10.87 -0.54 -12.70
C PHE A 76 -12.29 -1.11 -12.52
N VAL A 77 -12.42 -2.34 -11.99
CA VAL A 77 -13.66 -2.77 -11.32
C VAL A 77 -13.74 -2.06 -9.96
N SER A 78 -13.94 -0.74 -10.04
CA SER A 78 -14.22 0.21 -8.98
C SER A 78 -13.34 0.14 -7.72
N PRO A 79 -12.42 1.11 -7.54
CA PRO A 79 -11.96 1.52 -6.21
C PRO A 79 -13.10 1.98 -5.28
N GLY A 80 -14.34 2.07 -5.80
CA GLY A 80 -15.54 2.55 -5.13
C GLY A 80 -16.74 1.61 -5.25
N VAL A 81 -16.59 0.31 -5.01
CA VAL A 81 -17.69 -0.47 -4.39
C VAL A 81 -17.50 -0.51 -2.88
N GLY A 82 -17.29 0.68 -2.30
CA GLY A 82 -17.67 0.94 -0.92
C GLY A 82 -19.17 1.21 -0.91
N VAL A 83 -19.96 0.14 -1.00
CA VAL A 83 -21.26 0.09 -0.33
C VAL A 83 -21.05 -0.56 1.02
#